data_AF-C2FU02-F1
#
_entry.id   AF-C2FU02-F1
#
_cell.length_a   1.000
_cell.length_b   1.000
_cell.length_c   1.000
_cell.angle_alpha   90.00
_cell.angle_beta   90.00
_cell.angle_gamma   90.00
#
_symmetry.space_group_name_H-M   'P 1'
#
loop_
_entity.id
_entity.type
_entity.pdbx_description
1 polymer ?
#
loop_
_entity_poly.entity_id
_entity_poly.type
_entity_poly.pdbx_seq_one_letter_code
_entity_poly.pdbx_strand_id
1 'polypeptide(L)'
;MSRYNEYLKQIAERETQGLHPLPIDGAELMSEVIAQIKDTGHEHREDSLNFFIYNALPGTTSAARVKAQFLKEIILGSSQVKEISPEFAFEQLSHMKGGPSIEVLLDLALGEDLAIGKSAADVLKTQVFLYEADTERLEKAFESGNPIAKDILESYAKAEFYTKLPDIPEEISLVTFVAGIGDISTDLLSPGSDAHSRSDRELHGQCMFEHNKEQQKELQALKEKHPDKRIMLVAEKGTMGVGSSRMSGVNNVALWIGKPASPFIPFVNIAPVVAGTNGISPIFLTTVGVTGGIGLDLQNWVKKFDENGKLVVDAEGQPVLEQTYSVDTGTVLTVNTKTKKLYKDGQEIMDVASAFTPQKIEFMKAGGSYSIEFGKNYRLLLPKP
;
A
#
# COMPACT_ATOMS: atom_id res chain seq x y z
N MET A 1 26.94 -8.43 22.72
CA MET A 1 26.54 -9.43 21.71
C MET A 1 26.34 -8.68 20.40
N SER A 2 26.59 -9.29 19.24
CA SER A 2 26.30 -8.63 17.96
C SER A 2 24.79 -8.40 17.85
N ARG A 3 24.37 -7.29 17.22
CA ARG A 3 22.95 -6.99 16.97
C ARG A 3 22.30 -8.06 16.11
N TYR A 4 23.06 -8.64 15.19
CA TYR A 4 22.62 -9.75 14.36
C TYR A 4 22.24 -10.98 15.21
N ASN A 5 23.03 -11.34 16.23
CA ASN A 5 22.70 -12.47 17.11
C ASN A 5 21.46 -12.19 17.98
N GLU A 6 21.29 -10.94 18.44
CA GLU A 6 20.06 -10.50 19.12
C GLU A 6 18.86 -10.61 18.18
N TYR A 7 19.04 -10.26 16.91
CA TYR A 7 18.02 -10.37 15.86
C TYR A 7 17.64 -11.82 15.55
N LEU A 8 18.61 -12.73 15.40
CA LEU A 8 18.34 -14.17 15.24
C LEU A 8 17.53 -14.75 16.41
N LYS A 9 17.87 -14.32 17.64
CA LYS A 9 17.11 -14.74 18.83
C LYS A 9 15.67 -14.21 18.79
N GLN A 10 15.49 -12.94 18.39
CA GLN A 10 14.15 -12.36 18.20
C GLN A 10 13.37 -13.11 17.10
N ILE A 11 14.01 -13.49 16.00
CA ILE A 11 13.38 -14.29 14.93
C ILE A 11 12.85 -15.61 15.51
N ALA A 12 13.69 -16.36 16.23
CA ALA A 12 13.26 -17.62 16.85
C ALA A 12 12.10 -17.42 17.84
N GLU A 13 12.10 -16.34 18.63
CA GLU A 13 11.00 -16.01 19.53
C GLU A 13 9.70 -15.67 18.78
N ARG A 14 9.79 -14.96 17.65
CA ARG A 14 8.65 -14.60 16.78
C ARG A 14 8.07 -15.79 16.04
N GLU A 15 8.91 -16.72 15.60
CA GLU A 15 8.48 -17.96 14.94
C GLU A 15 7.55 -18.79 15.84
N THR A 16 7.75 -18.79 17.16
CA THR A 16 6.84 -19.45 18.12
C THR A 16 5.42 -18.88 18.12
N GLN A 17 5.24 -17.65 17.61
CA GLN A 17 3.98 -16.95 17.47
C GLN A 17 3.46 -16.96 16.02
N GLY A 18 4.15 -17.67 15.12
CA GLY A 18 3.83 -17.71 13.69
C GLY A 18 4.08 -16.38 12.97
N LEU A 19 5.01 -15.57 13.47
CA LEU A 19 5.39 -14.27 12.91
C LEU A 19 6.71 -14.36 12.15
N HIS A 20 6.84 -13.57 11.10
CA HIS A 20 8.07 -13.41 10.32
C HIS A 20 9.08 -12.52 11.05
N PRO A 21 10.36 -12.48 10.61
CA PRO A 21 11.36 -11.54 11.14
C PRO A 21 10.86 -10.10 11.14
N LEU A 22 11.03 -9.39 12.27
CA LEU A 22 10.65 -7.99 12.36
C LEU A 22 11.45 -7.16 11.33
N PRO A 23 10.82 -6.27 10.55
CA PRO A 23 11.54 -5.45 9.58
C PRO A 23 12.66 -4.60 10.21
N ILE A 24 13.81 -4.55 9.56
CA ILE A 24 14.99 -3.81 10.04
C ILE A 24 14.78 -2.30 9.81
N ASP A 25 14.82 -1.53 10.90
CA ASP A 25 14.69 -0.06 10.91
C ASP A 25 15.91 0.67 11.53
N GLY A 26 16.76 -0.08 12.25
CA GLY A 26 17.96 0.38 12.93
C GLY A 26 19.24 0.30 12.10
N ALA A 27 20.03 1.39 12.09
CA ALA A 27 21.29 1.49 11.37
C ALA A 27 22.37 0.51 11.85
N GLU A 28 22.44 0.21 13.16
CA GLU A 28 23.44 -0.69 13.73
C GLU A 28 23.30 -2.10 13.15
N LEU A 29 22.10 -2.68 13.21
CA LEU A 29 21.80 -4.00 12.65
C LEU A 29 22.00 -4.01 11.12
N MET A 30 21.52 -2.98 10.41
CA MET A 30 21.71 -2.89 8.96
C MET A 30 23.21 -2.84 8.57
N SER A 31 24.04 -2.16 9.37
CA SER A 31 25.48 -2.10 9.13
C SER A 31 26.16 -3.45 9.35
N GLU A 32 25.78 -4.20 10.39
CA GLU A 32 26.26 -5.57 10.60
C GLU A 32 25.83 -6.48 9.44
N VAL A 33 24.57 -6.41 9.00
CA VAL A 33 24.06 -7.15 7.83
C VAL A 33 24.90 -6.86 6.58
N ILE A 34 25.21 -5.59 6.30
CA ILE A 34 26.04 -5.20 5.16
C ILE A 34 27.48 -5.71 5.29
N ALA A 35 28.06 -5.66 6.49
CA ALA A 35 29.40 -6.20 6.73
C ALA A 35 29.46 -7.70 6.43
N GLN A 36 28.42 -8.46 6.83
CA GLN A 36 28.30 -9.88 6.51
C GLN A 36 28.08 -10.14 5.01
N ILE A 37 27.35 -9.26 4.31
CA ILE A 37 27.17 -9.36 2.84
C ILE A 37 28.51 -9.20 2.11
N LYS A 38 29.34 -8.26 2.58
CA LYS A 38 30.67 -7.96 2.02
C LYS A 38 31.67 -9.11 2.27
N ASP A 39 31.53 -9.84 3.37
CA ASP A 39 32.31 -11.05 3.63
C ASP A 39 31.69 -12.26 2.93
N THR A 40 32.22 -12.59 1.74
CA THR A 40 31.72 -13.69 0.90
C THR A 40 31.75 -15.07 1.57
N GLY A 41 32.56 -15.26 2.63
CA GLY A 41 32.65 -16.51 3.37
C GLY A 41 31.83 -16.54 4.66
N HIS A 42 31.07 -15.48 4.97
CA HIS A 42 30.32 -15.38 6.21
C HIS A 42 29.17 -16.41 6.26
N GLU A 43 29.05 -17.13 7.37
CA GLU A 43 28.06 -18.21 7.54
C GLU A 43 26.60 -17.74 7.34
N HIS A 44 26.30 -16.50 7.75
CA HIS A 44 24.99 -15.88 7.63
C HIS A 44 24.79 -14.99 6.39
N ARG A 45 25.69 -15.05 5.41
CA ARG A 45 25.66 -14.15 4.25
C ARG A 45 24.34 -14.23 3.47
N GLU A 46 23.82 -15.43 3.26
CA GLU A 46 22.58 -15.65 2.50
C GLU A 46 21.37 -15.02 3.19
N ASP A 47 21.22 -15.27 4.50
CA ASP A 47 20.15 -14.64 5.30
C ASP A 47 20.29 -13.12 5.35
N SER A 48 21.52 -12.62 5.49
CA SER A 48 21.79 -11.18 5.46
C SER A 48 21.44 -10.54 4.11
N LEU A 49 21.70 -11.20 2.99
CA LEU A 49 21.23 -10.77 1.67
C LEU A 49 19.69 -10.72 1.63
N ASN A 50 19.02 -11.76 2.12
CA ASN A 50 17.55 -11.81 2.16
C ASN A 50 16.96 -10.69 3.03
N PHE A 51 17.53 -10.45 4.22
CA PHE A 51 17.08 -9.37 5.10
C PHE A 51 17.33 -7.99 4.50
N PHE A 52 18.49 -7.78 3.87
CA PHE A 52 18.82 -6.54 3.19
C PHE A 52 17.85 -6.23 2.04
N ILE A 53 17.54 -7.23 1.20
CA ILE A 53 16.70 -7.04 0.01
C ILE A 53 15.22 -6.93 0.40
N TYR A 54 14.72 -7.83 1.25
CA TYR A 54 13.28 -8.04 1.45
C TYR A 54 12.75 -7.62 2.83
N ASN A 55 13.60 -7.38 3.81
CA ASN A 55 13.17 -7.16 5.20
C ASN A 55 13.70 -5.87 5.84
N ALA A 56 13.82 -4.79 5.06
CA ALA A 56 14.21 -3.47 5.54
C ALA A 56 13.06 -2.47 5.39
N LEU A 57 12.80 -1.65 6.41
CA LEU A 57 11.80 -0.59 6.29
C LEU A 57 12.30 0.56 5.40
N PRO A 58 11.49 1.02 4.43
CA PRO A 58 11.82 2.13 3.55
C PRO A 58 11.64 3.50 4.24
N GLY A 59 11.71 4.58 3.47
CA GLY A 59 11.49 5.93 3.97
C GLY A 59 12.64 6.46 4.82
N THR A 60 12.33 7.14 5.93
CA THR A 60 13.30 7.93 6.70
C THR A 60 13.96 7.18 7.86
N THR A 61 13.84 5.85 7.91
CA THR A 61 14.47 5.05 8.97
C THR A 61 15.99 5.13 8.92
N SER A 62 16.63 4.88 10.05
CA SER A 62 18.09 4.87 10.12
C SER A 62 18.70 3.73 9.28
N ALA A 63 18.04 2.57 9.23
CA ALA A 63 18.40 1.47 8.33
C ALA A 63 18.26 1.85 6.85
N ALA A 64 17.20 2.56 6.45
CA ALA A 64 17.02 3.02 5.08
C ALA A 64 18.17 3.91 4.62
N ARG A 65 18.70 4.77 5.50
CA ARG A 65 19.88 5.59 5.18
C ARG A 65 21.12 4.74 4.87
N VAL A 66 21.41 3.76 5.74
CA VAL A 66 22.56 2.85 5.54
C VAL A 66 22.37 2.00 4.28
N LYS A 67 21.15 1.47 4.06
CA LYS A 67 20.80 0.71 2.86
C LYS A 67 20.98 1.53 1.59
N ALA A 68 20.45 2.75 1.53
CA ALA A 68 20.57 3.62 0.35
C ALA A 68 22.03 3.94 0.03
N GLN A 69 22.84 4.24 1.04
CA GLN A 69 24.26 4.52 0.84
C GLN A 69 25.03 3.30 0.33
N PHE A 70 24.72 2.09 0.83
CA PHE A 70 25.36 0.88 0.31
C PHE A 70 24.94 0.56 -1.13
N LEU A 71 23.67 0.79 -1.49
CA LEU A 71 23.22 0.70 -2.88
C LEU A 71 23.96 1.69 -3.79
N LYS A 72 24.23 2.91 -3.30
CA LYS A 72 25.07 3.91 -4.00
C LYS A 72 26.48 3.38 -4.24
N GLU A 73 27.11 2.77 -3.23
CA GLU A 73 28.44 2.17 -3.37
C GLU A 73 28.48 1.09 -4.47
N ILE A 74 27.42 0.27 -4.56
CA ILE A 74 27.28 -0.76 -5.60
C ILE A 74 27.16 -0.12 -6.99
N ILE A 75 26.30 0.90 -7.12
CA ILE A 75 26.11 1.61 -8.40
C ILE A 75 27.40 2.28 -8.87
N LEU A 76 28.17 2.87 -7.95
CA LEU A 76 29.46 3.49 -8.24
C LEU A 76 30.63 2.49 -8.37
N GLY A 77 30.38 1.19 -8.19
CA GLY A 77 31.39 0.14 -8.26
C GLY A 77 32.41 0.14 -7.11
N SER A 78 32.17 0.93 -6.06
CA SER A 78 33.03 0.97 -4.84
C SER A 78 32.84 -0.27 -3.95
N SER A 79 31.68 -0.91 -4.06
CA SER A 79 31.37 -2.21 -3.46
C SER A 79 30.83 -3.15 -4.53
N GLN A 80 31.16 -4.44 -4.46
CA GLN A 80 30.65 -5.46 -5.38
C GLN A 80 29.92 -6.56 -4.60
N VAL A 81 28.67 -6.81 -4.98
CA VAL A 81 27.85 -7.89 -4.44
C VAL A 81 27.28 -8.65 -5.63
N LYS A 82 27.66 -9.91 -5.79
CA LYS A 82 27.29 -10.74 -6.96
C LYS A 82 25.79 -10.77 -7.22
N GLU A 83 25.00 -10.75 -6.15
CA GLU A 83 23.55 -10.84 -6.15
C GLU A 83 22.85 -9.49 -6.40
N ILE A 84 23.59 -8.38 -6.35
CA ILE A 84 23.03 -7.03 -6.51
C ILE A 84 23.80 -6.30 -7.60
N SER A 85 23.27 -6.34 -8.83
CA SER A 85 23.80 -5.53 -9.93
C SER A 85 23.49 -4.04 -9.73
N PRO A 86 24.19 -3.12 -10.41
CA PRO A 86 23.83 -1.71 -10.43
C PRO A 86 22.36 -1.45 -10.83
N GLU A 87 21.83 -2.20 -11.80
CA GLU A 87 20.45 -2.10 -12.24
C GLU A 87 19.49 -2.52 -11.11
N PHE A 88 19.79 -3.62 -10.42
CA PHE A 88 18.97 -4.07 -9.28
C PHE A 88 19.08 -3.10 -8.09
N ALA A 89 20.23 -2.45 -7.91
CA ALA A 89 20.39 -1.43 -6.89
C ALA A 89 19.53 -0.18 -7.17
N PHE A 90 19.42 0.24 -8.44
CA PHE A 90 18.47 1.28 -8.85
C PHE A 90 17.02 0.86 -8.62
N GLU A 91 16.67 -0.39 -8.93
CA GLU A 91 15.35 -0.93 -8.63
C GLU A 91 15.07 -0.84 -7.12
N GLN A 92 15.98 -1.32 -6.26
CA GLN A 92 15.84 -1.21 -4.80
C GLN A 92 15.61 0.24 -4.34
N LEU A 93 16.41 1.20 -4.83
CA LEU A 93 16.25 2.62 -4.50
C LEU A 93 14.87 3.16 -4.90
N SER A 94 14.32 2.72 -6.04
CA SER A 94 13.00 3.16 -6.53
C SER A 94 11.84 2.72 -5.62
N HIS A 95 12.04 1.63 -4.87
CA HIS A 95 11.07 1.07 -3.92
C HIS A 95 11.22 1.62 -2.51
N MET A 96 12.27 2.38 -2.20
CA MET A 96 12.47 3.00 -0.87
C MET A 96 11.64 4.27 -0.63
N LYS A 97 11.04 4.82 -1.69
CA LYS A 97 9.94 5.81 -1.65
C LYS A 97 10.19 7.03 -0.74
N GLY A 98 11.32 7.71 -0.89
CA GLY A 98 11.57 9.02 -0.27
C GLY A 98 12.78 9.06 0.67
N GLY A 99 13.09 10.24 1.18
CA GLY A 99 14.14 10.43 2.18
C GLY A 99 15.53 10.05 1.64
N PRO A 100 16.29 9.18 2.33
CA PRO A 100 17.66 8.85 1.94
C PRO A 100 17.82 8.30 0.51
N SER A 101 16.79 7.64 -0.05
CA SER A 101 16.87 7.17 -1.43
C SER A 101 16.85 8.32 -2.44
N ILE A 102 16.14 9.41 -2.15
CA ILE A 102 16.09 10.61 -3.00
C ILE A 102 17.42 11.34 -2.95
N GLU A 103 18.01 11.48 -1.77
CA GLU A 103 19.34 12.06 -1.59
C GLU A 103 20.38 11.32 -2.45
N VAL A 104 20.42 9.99 -2.35
CA VAL A 104 21.32 9.15 -3.15
C VAL A 104 21.04 9.27 -4.65
N LEU A 105 19.78 9.22 -5.05
CA LEU A 105 19.43 9.33 -6.47
C LEU A 105 19.81 10.71 -7.04
N LEU A 106 19.67 11.79 -6.27
CA LEU A 106 20.12 13.13 -6.68
C LEU A 106 21.63 13.22 -6.77
N ASP A 107 22.36 12.61 -5.83
CA ASP A 107 23.82 12.54 -5.91
C ASP A 107 24.30 11.83 -7.18
N LEU A 108 23.63 10.74 -7.55
CA LEU A 108 23.93 9.97 -8.75
C LEU A 108 23.52 10.73 -10.02
N ALA A 109 22.33 11.33 -10.04
CA ALA A 109 21.79 12.07 -11.19
C ALA A 109 22.61 13.32 -11.53
N LEU A 110 23.14 14.00 -10.51
CA LEU A 110 23.91 15.23 -10.65
C LEU A 110 25.43 14.99 -10.63
N GLY A 111 25.86 13.73 -10.62
CA GLY A 111 27.27 13.34 -10.65
C GLY A 111 27.92 13.46 -12.03
N GLU A 112 29.20 13.08 -12.12
CA GLU A 112 30.00 13.22 -13.34
C GLU A 112 29.73 12.14 -14.39
N ASP A 113 29.37 10.92 -13.96
CA ASP A 113 29.05 9.82 -14.88
C ASP A 113 27.65 9.99 -15.47
N LEU A 114 27.58 10.37 -16.75
CA LEU A 114 26.33 10.62 -17.44
C LEU A 114 25.44 9.37 -17.62
N ALA A 115 26.01 8.16 -17.66
CA ALA A 115 25.22 6.94 -17.83
C ALA A 115 24.51 6.57 -16.51
N ILE A 116 25.25 6.64 -15.40
CA ILE A 116 24.70 6.51 -14.05
C ILE A 116 23.68 7.62 -13.81
N GLY A 117 24.02 8.86 -14.19
CA GLY A 117 23.16 10.02 -13.98
C GLY A 117 21.82 9.91 -14.70
N LYS A 118 21.81 9.39 -15.94
CA LYS A 118 20.57 9.11 -16.69
C LYS A 118 19.72 8.02 -16.01
N SER A 119 20.35 6.94 -15.55
CA SER A 119 19.64 5.86 -14.86
C SER A 119 19.00 6.34 -13.56
N ALA A 120 19.74 7.16 -12.79
CA ALA A 120 19.22 7.79 -11.58
C ALA A 120 18.07 8.77 -11.89
N ALA A 121 18.18 9.54 -12.98
CA ALA A 121 17.13 10.44 -13.44
C ALA A 121 15.85 9.71 -13.83
N ASP A 122 15.95 8.58 -14.54
CA ASP A 122 14.80 7.76 -14.90
C ASP A 122 14.09 7.22 -13.67
N VAL A 123 14.83 6.81 -12.64
CA VAL A 123 14.22 6.47 -11.34
C VAL A 123 13.59 7.70 -10.69
N LEU A 124 14.30 8.84 -10.58
CA LEU A 124 13.79 10.07 -9.96
C LEU A 124 12.48 10.53 -10.58
N LYS A 125 12.33 10.49 -11.91
CA LYS A 125 11.09 10.89 -12.60
C LYS A 125 9.85 10.08 -12.19
N THR A 126 10.02 8.93 -11.52
CA THR A 126 8.93 8.12 -10.95
C THR A 126 8.67 8.40 -9.46
N GLN A 127 9.56 9.17 -8.81
CA GLN A 127 9.50 9.49 -7.40
C GLN A 127 8.72 10.78 -7.17
N VAL A 128 8.18 10.91 -5.97
CA VAL A 128 7.22 11.96 -5.63
C VAL A 128 7.42 12.54 -4.25
N PHE A 129 8.43 12.10 -3.49
CA PHE A 129 8.72 12.60 -2.14
C PHE A 129 10.03 13.39 -2.10
N LEU A 130 10.14 14.38 -2.99
CA LEU A 130 11.19 15.37 -3.01
C LEU A 130 10.76 16.56 -2.14
N TYR A 131 11.54 16.88 -1.12
CA TYR A 131 11.30 18.03 -0.26
C TYR A 131 12.00 19.27 -0.80
N GLU A 132 11.81 20.42 -0.15
CA GLU A 132 12.34 21.71 -0.58
C GLU A 132 13.84 21.66 -0.89
N ALA A 133 14.64 21.07 0.00
CA ALA A 133 16.07 20.89 -0.20
C ALA A 133 16.42 20.03 -1.42
N ASP A 134 15.61 19.02 -1.75
CA ASP A 134 15.80 18.17 -2.92
C ASP A 134 15.49 18.94 -4.21
N THR A 135 14.41 19.72 -4.20
CA THR A 135 14.00 20.55 -5.35
C THR A 135 14.97 21.71 -5.59
N GLU A 136 15.51 22.33 -4.54
CA GLU A 136 16.54 23.37 -4.66
C GLU A 136 17.82 22.84 -5.32
N ARG A 137 18.21 21.59 -5.02
CA ARG A 137 19.38 20.97 -5.66
C ARG A 137 19.17 20.81 -7.17
N LEU A 138 17.97 20.40 -7.58
CA LEU A 138 17.60 20.30 -9.00
C LEU A 138 17.57 21.67 -9.67
N GLU A 139 17.01 22.68 -9.01
CA GLU A 139 16.97 24.06 -9.52
C GLU A 139 18.38 24.63 -9.74
N LYS A 140 19.25 24.56 -8.72
CA LYS A 140 20.65 25.02 -8.83
C LYS A 140 21.41 24.31 -9.94
N ALA A 141 21.20 22.99 -10.10
CA ALA A 141 21.81 22.23 -11.17
C ALA A 141 21.29 22.65 -12.55
N PHE A 142 19.98 22.89 -12.67
CA PHE A 142 19.36 23.39 -13.89
C PHE A 142 19.88 24.78 -14.29
N GLU A 143 19.96 25.72 -13.34
CA GLU A 143 20.51 27.05 -13.53
C GLU A 143 21.99 27.02 -13.96
N SER A 144 22.73 26.00 -13.50
CA SER A 144 24.10 25.73 -13.90
C SER A 144 24.23 25.03 -15.27
N GLY A 145 23.12 24.80 -15.97
CA GLY A 145 23.09 24.19 -17.30
C GLY A 145 23.16 22.66 -17.33
N ASN A 146 22.88 21.97 -16.21
CA ASN A 146 22.89 20.51 -16.16
C ASN A 146 21.73 19.92 -17.00
N PRO A 147 22.02 19.12 -18.05
CA PRO A 147 20.98 18.59 -18.94
C PRO A 147 20.10 17.52 -18.27
N ILE A 148 20.63 16.78 -17.30
CA ILE A 148 19.86 15.78 -16.53
C ILE A 148 18.87 16.47 -15.61
N ALA A 149 19.28 17.54 -14.92
CA ALA A 149 18.38 18.34 -14.09
C ALA A 149 17.23 18.93 -14.92
N LYS A 150 17.53 19.47 -16.10
CA LYS A 150 16.51 19.95 -17.05
C LYS A 150 15.50 18.85 -17.40
N ASP A 151 15.97 17.66 -17.77
CA ASP A 151 15.13 16.53 -18.15
C ASP A 151 14.23 16.05 -16.99
N ILE A 152 14.76 16.00 -15.77
CA ILE A 152 13.97 15.70 -14.56
C ILE A 152 12.87 16.75 -14.34
N LEU A 153 13.21 18.03 -14.39
CA LEU A 153 12.26 19.12 -14.17
C LEU A 153 11.17 19.18 -15.26
N GLU A 154 11.52 18.94 -16.52
CA GLU A 154 10.55 18.85 -17.62
C GLU A 154 9.57 17.69 -17.44
N SER A 155 10.06 16.53 -17.00
CA SER A 155 9.21 15.38 -16.65
C SER A 155 8.23 15.72 -15.51
N TYR A 156 8.73 16.36 -14.44
CA TYR A 156 7.87 16.78 -13.33
C TYR A 156 6.84 17.83 -13.73
N ALA A 157 7.20 18.80 -14.56
CA ALA A 157 6.28 19.80 -15.08
C ALA A 157 5.16 19.18 -15.93
N LYS A 158 5.47 18.16 -16.72
CA LYS A 158 4.50 17.34 -17.48
C LYS A 158 3.75 16.32 -16.62
N ALA A 159 4.10 16.23 -15.34
CA ALA A 159 3.58 15.26 -14.38
C ALA A 159 3.69 13.81 -14.83
N GLU A 160 4.81 13.43 -15.45
CA GLU A 160 5.00 12.08 -16.01
C GLU A 160 4.99 10.98 -14.94
N PHE A 161 5.41 11.29 -13.70
CA PHE A 161 5.26 10.42 -12.52
C PHE A 161 3.82 9.95 -12.28
N TYR A 162 2.84 10.65 -12.87
CA TYR A 162 1.42 10.36 -12.77
C TYR A 162 0.80 9.98 -14.13
N THR A 163 1.05 10.77 -15.18
CA THR A 163 0.40 10.58 -16.49
C THR A 163 0.86 9.32 -17.21
N LYS A 164 2.04 8.78 -16.86
CA LYS A 164 2.56 7.51 -17.38
C LYS A 164 2.19 6.29 -16.52
N LEU A 165 1.44 6.46 -15.43
CA LEU A 165 1.00 5.31 -14.63
C LEU A 165 0.00 4.45 -15.42
N PRO A 166 0.09 3.11 -15.31
CA PRO A 166 -0.82 2.20 -15.99
C PRO A 166 -2.26 2.42 -15.52
N ASP A 167 -3.21 2.29 -16.43
CA ASP A 167 -4.64 2.37 -16.09
C ASP A 167 -5.07 1.23 -15.16
N ILE A 168 -6.13 1.47 -14.40
CA ILE A 168 -6.75 0.43 -13.59
C ILE A 168 -7.35 -0.66 -14.49
N PRO A 169 -7.37 -1.94 -14.04
CA PRO A 169 -8.00 -3.01 -14.80
C PRO A 169 -9.46 -2.68 -15.15
N GLU A 170 -9.90 -3.04 -16.35
CA GLU A 170 -11.29 -2.88 -16.77
C GLU A 170 -12.23 -3.70 -15.88
N GLU A 171 -11.83 -4.92 -15.53
CA GLU A 171 -12.59 -5.81 -14.67
C GLU A 171 -11.82 -6.12 -13.38
N ILE A 172 -12.52 -6.03 -12.25
CA ILE A 172 -12.02 -6.42 -10.94
C ILE A 172 -12.93 -7.52 -10.41
N SER A 173 -12.41 -8.76 -10.41
CA SER A 173 -13.11 -9.90 -9.81
C SER A 173 -12.99 -9.87 -8.28
N LEU A 174 -14.13 -9.97 -7.62
CA LEU A 174 -14.27 -9.90 -6.17
C LEU A 174 -14.89 -11.19 -5.62
N VAL A 175 -14.56 -11.51 -4.38
CA VAL A 175 -15.32 -12.46 -3.55
C VAL A 175 -15.61 -11.84 -2.19
N THR A 176 -16.83 -11.93 -1.72
CA THR A 176 -17.26 -11.30 -0.46
C THR A 176 -16.79 -12.09 0.76
N PHE A 177 -16.44 -11.37 1.82
CA PHE A 177 -16.29 -11.92 3.17
C PHE A 177 -17.04 -11.01 4.15
N VAL A 178 -18.08 -11.55 4.78
CA VAL A 178 -18.89 -10.78 5.75
C VAL A 178 -18.13 -10.73 7.07
N ALA A 179 -17.67 -9.52 7.44
CA ALA A 179 -16.96 -9.26 8.70
C ALA A 179 -17.90 -9.36 9.91
N GLY A 180 -19.18 -9.05 9.71
CA GLY A 180 -20.22 -9.11 10.73
C GLY A 180 -21.53 -8.51 10.22
N ILE A 181 -22.59 -8.68 11.02
CA ILE A 181 -23.91 -8.11 10.78
C ILE A 181 -24.07 -6.85 11.65
N GLY A 182 -24.50 -5.76 11.04
CA GLY A 182 -24.56 -4.43 11.65
C GLY A 182 -23.32 -3.59 11.34
N ASP A 183 -23.18 -2.47 12.05
CA ASP A 183 -22.07 -1.56 11.84
C ASP A 183 -20.74 -2.21 12.25
N ILE A 184 -19.75 -2.13 11.36
CA ILE A 184 -18.40 -2.62 11.63
C ILE A 184 -17.54 -1.46 12.08
N SER A 185 -17.14 -1.47 13.34
CA SER A 185 -16.32 -0.41 13.92
C SER A 185 -14.85 -0.55 13.54
N THR A 186 -14.12 0.56 13.61
CA THR A 186 -12.65 0.55 13.52
C THR A 186 -11.98 -0.19 14.69
N ASP A 187 -12.68 -0.36 15.82
CA ASP A 187 -12.22 -1.21 16.92
C ASP A 187 -12.25 -2.70 16.56
N LEU A 188 -13.25 -3.18 15.81
CA LEU A 188 -13.26 -4.58 15.33
C LEU A 188 -12.03 -4.88 14.45
N LEU A 189 -11.60 -3.88 13.67
CA LEU A 189 -10.47 -3.99 12.74
C LEU A 189 -9.11 -3.78 13.42
N SER A 190 -9.08 -3.00 14.49
CA SER A 190 -7.87 -2.57 15.22
C SER A 190 -8.27 -2.08 16.62
N PRO A 191 -8.42 -2.98 17.60
CA PRO A 191 -8.86 -2.63 18.95
C PRO A 191 -7.93 -1.60 19.62
N GLY A 192 -8.51 -0.75 20.47
CA GLY A 192 -7.75 0.24 21.23
C GLY A 192 -6.75 -0.38 22.22
N SER A 193 -7.09 -1.54 22.79
CA SER A 193 -6.23 -2.33 23.70
C SER A 193 -4.89 -2.73 23.08
N ASP A 194 -4.87 -2.91 21.76
CA ASP A 194 -3.72 -3.39 21.00
C ASP A 194 -2.90 -2.24 20.40
N ALA A 195 -3.10 -1.00 20.87
CA ALA A 195 -2.38 0.16 20.33
C ALA A 195 -0.85 0.05 20.45
N HIS A 196 -0.36 -0.69 21.44
CA HIS A 196 1.07 -0.92 21.68
C HIS A 196 1.76 -1.73 20.57
N SER A 197 1.03 -2.56 19.81
CA SER A 197 1.61 -3.38 18.73
C SER A 197 1.58 -2.71 17.36
N ARG A 198 0.96 -1.53 17.21
CA ARG A 198 0.71 -0.88 15.90
C ARG A 198 1.95 -0.64 15.03
N SER A 199 3.13 -0.49 15.63
CA SER A 199 4.39 -0.32 14.89
C SER A 199 4.84 -1.62 14.21
N ASP A 200 4.50 -2.77 14.79
CA ASP A 200 4.69 -4.09 14.20
C ASP A 200 3.40 -4.49 13.48
N ARG A 201 3.34 -4.18 12.19
CA ARG A 201 2.11 -4.37 11.38
C ARG A 201 1.66 -5.82 11.33
N GLU A 202 2.59 -6.76 11.30
CA GLU A 202 2.27 -8.18 11.24
C GLU A 202 1.65 -8.64 12.56
N LEU A 203 2.29 -8.33 13.68
CA LEU A 203 1.78 -8.63 15.02
C LEU A 203 0.43 -7.93 15.24
N HIS A 204 0.33 -6.64 14.92
CA HIS A 204 -0.92 -5.90 15.06
C HIS A 204 -2.02 -6.45 14.15
N GLY A 205 -1.67 -6.98 12.97
CA GLY A 205 -2.62 -7.65 12.09
C GLY A 205 -3.37 -8.78 12.78
N GLN A 206 -2.76 -9.46 13.75
CA GLN A 206 -3.38 -10.57 14.46
C GLN A 206 -4.59 -10.18 15.32
N CYS A 207 -4.80 -8.88 15.61
CA CYS A 207 -5.95 -8.40 16.35
C CYS A 207 -7.20 -8.14 15.49
N MET A 208 -7.10 -8.23 14.17
CA MET A 208 -8.24 -8.06 13.26
C MET A 208 -9.36 -9.05 13.62
N PHE A 209 -10.61 -8.59 13.60
CA PHE A 209 -11.78 -9.32 14.12
C PHE A 209 -11.73 -9.56 15.64
N GLU A 210 -11.21 -8.60 16.41
CA GLU A 210 -11.05 -8.74 17.88
C GLU A 210 -10.34 -10.04 18.29
N HIS A 211 -9.27 -10.39 17.58
CA HIS A 211 -8.50 -11.64 17.76
C HIS A 211 -9.26 -12.94 17.46
N ASN A 212 -10.41 -12.90 16.78
CA ASN A 212 -11.16 -14.10 16.39
C ASN A 212 -10.37 -14.95 15.37
N LYS A 213 -9.69 -15.99 15.88
CA LYS A 213 -8.85 -16.89 15.07
C LYS A 213 -9.64 -17.77 14.10
N GLU A 214 -10.90 -18.08 14.40
CA GLU A 214 -11.75 -18.87 13.50
C GLU A 214 -12.10 -18.04 12.26
N GLN A 215 -12.55 -16.80 12.47
CA GLN A 215 -12.86 -15.89 11.38
C GLN A 215 -11.63 -15.52 10.54
N GLN A 216 -10.45 -15.38 11.17
CA GLN A 216 -9.18 -15.20 10.46
C GLN A 216 -8.84 -16.40 9.56
N LYS A 217 -9.04 -17.64 10.04
CA LYS A 217 -8.82 -18.87 9.26
C LYS A 217 -9.81 -19.00 8.11
N GLU A 218 -11.08 -18.66 8.32
CA GLU A 218 -12.09 -18.66 7.27
C GLU A 218 -11.74 -17.67 6.14
N LEU A 219 -11.27 -16.48 6.50
CA LEU A 219 -10.79 -15.48 5.54
C LEU A 219 -9.59 -15.99 4.73
N GLN A 220 -8.62 -16.63 5.40
CA GLN A 220 -7.46 -17.23 4.72
C GLN A 220 -7.88 -18.36 3.78
N ALA A 221 -8.73 -19.27 4.23
CA ALA A 221 -9.24 -20.37 3.40
C ALA A 221 -10.02 -19.86 2.18
N LEU A 222 -10.79 -18.77 2.33
CA LEU A 222 -11.48 -18.13 1.22
C LEU A 222 -10.50 -17.55 0.19
N LYS A 223 -9.42 -16.90 0.67
CA LYS A 223 -8.36 -16.35 -0.18
C LYS A 223 -7.63 -17.45 -0.96
N GLU A 224 -7.33 -18.57 -0.33
CA GLU A 224 -6.72 -19.75 -0.97
C GLU A 224 -7.64 -20.39 -2.03
N LYS A 225 -8.96 -20.40 -1.78
CA LYS A 225 -9.95 -20.92 -2.72
C LYS A 225 -10.15 -20.01 -3.94
N HIS A 226 -9.85 -18.73 -3.82
CA HIS A 226 -10.06 -17.71 -4.88
C HIS A 226 -8.79 -16.88 -5.13
N PRO A 227 -7.67 -17.49 -5.57
CA PRO A 227 -6.40 -16.80 -5.76
C PRO A 227 -6.45 -15.74 -6.89
N ASP A 228 -7.42 -15.87 -7.80
CA ASP A 228 -7.66 -14.97 -8.93
C ASP A 228 -8.59 -13.78 -8.58
N LYS A 229 -9.13 -13.72 -7.37
CA LYS A 229 -10.11 -12.71 -6.94
C LYS A 229 -9.61 -11.93 -5.74
N ARG A 230 -10.04 -10.67 -5.63
CA ARG A 230 -9.79 -9.86 -4.43
C ARG A 230 -10.90 -10.12 -3.43
N ILE A 231 -10.55 -10.22 -2.16
CA ILE A 231 -11.57 -10.23 -1.11
C ILE A 231 -12.18 -8.84 -0.98
N MET A 232 -13.50 -8.77 -0.88
CA MET A 232 -14.23 -7.59 -0.42
C MET A 232 -14.74 -7.83 0.99
N LEU A 233 -14.25 -7.05 1.96
CA LEU A 233 -14.71 -7.13 3.34
C LEU A 233 -16.04 -6.38 3.50
N VAL A 234 -17.08 -7.05 3.97
CA VAL A 234 -18.46 -6.53 3.99
C VAL A 234 -18.97 -6.34 5.42
N ALA A 235 -19.55 -5.17 5.69
CA ALA A 235 -20.46 -4.93 6.82
C ALA A 235 -21.90 -5.20 6.35
N GLU A 236 -22.47 -6.35 6.72
CA GLU A 236 -23.80 -6.75 6.25
C GLU A 236 -24.90 -6.11 7.11
N LYS A 237 -25.93 -5.53 6.49
CA LYS A 237 -26.96 -4.73 7.20
C LYS A 237 -26.38 -3.58 8.05
N GLY A 238 -25.27 -3.01 7.63
CA GLY A 238 -24.60 -1.96 8.39
C GLY A 238 -23.59 -1.14 7.59
N THR A 239 -22.97 -0.22 8.32
CA THR A 239 -21.98 0.73 7.83
C THR A 239 -20.58 0.22 8.12
N MET A 240 -19.70 0.26 7.13
CA MET A 240 -18.29 -0.10 7.32
C MET A 240 -17.48 1.05 7.91
N GLY A 241 -16.65 0.75 8.91
CA GLY A 241 -15.64 1.65 9.45
C GLY A 241 -16.16 2.74 10.37
N VAL A 242 -17.20 2.46 11.16
CA VAL A 242 -17.72 3.44 12.15
C VAL A 242 -16.72 3.68 13.28
N GLY A 243 -16.83 4.85 13.93
CA GLY A 243 -15.97 5.24 15.03
C GLY A 243 -14.76 6.07 14.62
N SER A 244 -13.69 6.00 15.42
CA SER A 244 -12.54 6.91 15.33
C SER A 244 -11.70 6.73 14.06
N SER A 245 -11.08 7.82 13.61
CA SER A 245 -10.06 7.78 12.55
C SER A 245 -8.86 6.96 13.01
N ARG A 246 -8.71 5.74 12.49
CA ARG A 246 -7.59 4.85 12.81
C ARG A 246 -6.99 4.29 11.54
N MET A 247 -5.85 4.86 11.14
CA MET A 247 -5.03 4.32 10.04
C MET A 247 -4.68 2.85 10.27
N SER A 248 -4.48 2.43 11.53
CA SER A 248 -4.20 1.03 11.87
C SER A 248 -5.32 0.06 11.47
N GLY A 249 -6.59 0.49 11.51
CA GLY A 249 -7.72 -0.33 11.06
C GLY A 249 -7.66 -0.60 9.56
N VAL A 250 -7.42 0.45 8.75
CA VAL A 250 -7.26 0.27 7.29
C VAL A 250 -5.96 -0.46 6.96
N ASN A 251 -4.87 -0.25 7.72
CA ASN A 251 -3.63 -1.00 7.54
C ASN A 251 -3.85 -2.50 7.79
N ASN A 252 -4.60 -2.88 8.84
CA ASN A 252 -4.97 -4.27 9.08
C ASN A 252 -5.82 -4.83 7.93
N VAL A 253 -6.87 -4.11 7.50
CA VAL A 253 -7.66 -4.54 6.34
C VAL A 253 -6.76 -4.74 5.11
N ALA A 254 -5.90 -3.78 4.78
CA ALA A 254 -4.98 -3.90 3.65
C ALA A 254 -3.99 -5.07 3.82
N LEU A 255 -3.45 -5.28 5.02
CA LEU A 255 -2.55 -6.39 5.31
C LEU A 255 -3.21 -7.75 5.01
N TRP A 256 -4.46 -7.93 5.43
CA TRP A 256 -5.16 -9.21 5.25
C TRP A 256 -5.69 -9.43 3.83
N ILE A 257 -6.33 -8.41 3.23
CA ILE A 257 -7.08 -8.55 1.97
C ILE A 257 -6.53 -7.74 0.79
N GLY A 258 -5.58 -6.84 1.03
CA GLY A 258 -4.96 -6.01 0.01
C GLY A 258 -3.84 -6.74 -0.76
N LYS A 259 -3.06 -5.96 -1.50
CA LYS A 259 -1.92 -6.41 -2.29
C LYS A 259 -0.63 -5.84 -1.72
N PRO A 260 0.50 -6.57 -1.72
CA PRO A 260 1.80 -6.01 -1.37
C PRO A 260 2.09 -4.74 -2.18
N ALA A 261 2.50 -3.67 -1.50
CA ALA A 261 2.85 -2.41 -2.16
C ALA A 261 4.16 -2.51 -2.96
N SER A 262 5.02 -3.42 -2.54
CA SER A 262 6.34 -3.66 -3.11
C SER A 262 6.77 -5.09 -2.77
N PRO A 263 7.49 -5.78 -3.66
CA PRO A 263 8.12 -7.06 -3.31
C PRO A 263 9.23 -6.92 -2.26
N PHE A 264 9.76 -5.70 -2.06
CA PHE A 264 10.91 -5.43 -1.17
C PHE A 264 10.53 -4.74 0.15
N ILE A 265 9.25 -4.40 0.35
CA ILE A 265 8.78 -3.75 1.56
C ILE A 265 7.86 -4.71 2.33
N PRO A 266 8.30 -5.22 3.50
CA PRO A 266 7.55 -6.20 4.25
C PRO A 266 6.33 -5.58 4.95
N PHE A 267 5.22 -6.32 5.02
CA PHE A 267 3.99 -5.97 5.77
C PHE A 267 3.36 -4.60 5.43
N VAL A 268 3.60 -4.09 4.22
CA VAL A 268 2.94 -2.91 3.68
C VAL A 268 2.11 -3.32 2.48
N ASN A 269 0.81 -3.47 2.71
CA ASN A 269 -0.15 -3.75 1.66
C ASN A 269 -1.02 -2.52 1.36
N ILE A 270 -1.54 -2.47 0.15
CA ILE A 270 -2.36 -1.40 -0.41
C ILE A 270 -3.59 -1.99 -1.11
N ALA A 271 -4.45 -1.12 -1.60
CA ALA A 271 -5.64 -1.46 -2.36
C ALA A 271 -6.53 -2.51 -1.66
N PRO A 272 -7.02 -2.27 -0.43
CA PRO A 272 -8.13 -3.07 0.12
C PRO A 272 -9.44 -2.82 -0.65
N VAL A 273 -10.37 -3.77 -0.61
CA VAL A 273 -11.76 -3.57 -1.07
C VAL A 273 -12.67 -3.76 0.13
N VAL A 274 -13.46 -2.74 0.45
CA VAL A 274 -14.41 -2.77 1.56
C VAL A 274 -15.79 -2.35 1.10
N ALA A 275 -16.81 -2.83 1.79
CA ALA A 275 -18.17 -2.44 1.52
C ALA A 275 -19.02 -2.44 2.79
N GLY A 276 -20.05 -1.61 2.80
CA GLY A 276 -21.15 -1.72 3.74
C GLY A 276 -22.47 -1.66 2.97
N THR A 277 -23.48 -2.35 3.47
CA THR A 277 -24.81 -2.31 2.85
C THR A 277 -25.50 -0.97 3.06
N ASN A 278 -25.15 -0.28 4.15
CA ASN A 278 -25.63 1.04 4.50
C ASN A 278 -24.51 2.10 4.32
N GLY A 279 -23.56 1.81 3.43
CA GLY A 279 -22.45 2.69 3.11
C GLY A 279 -21.20 2.50 3.99
N ILE A 280 -20.32 3.49 3.89
CA ILE A 280 -19.02 3.51 4.54
C ILE A 280 -18.86 4.85 5.24
N SER A 281 -18.38 4.83 6.48
CA SER A 281 -18.06 6.04 7.23
C SER A 281 -17.10 6.95 6.42
N PRO A 282 -17.39 8.26 6.25
CA PRO A 282 -16.60 9.13 5.37
C PRO A 282 -15.10 9.20 5.70
N ILE A 283 -14.75 9.19 6.98
CA ILE A 283 -13.36 9.20 7.44
C ILE A 283 -12.68 7.89 7.02
N PHE A 284 -13.32 6.75 7.27
CA PHE A 284 -12.79 5.45 6.89
C PHE A 284 -12.66 5.30 5.37
N LEU A 285 -13.67 5.76 4.61
CA LEU A 285 -13.64 5.76 3.14
C LEU A 285 -12.48 6.61 2.59
N THR A 286 -12.21 7.76 3.22
CA THR A 286 -11.06 8.61 2.87
C THR A 286 -9.77 7.83 3.09
N THR A 287 -9.62 7.18 4.24
CA THR A 287 -8.45 6.37 4.54
C THR A 287 -8.27 5.17 3.60
N VAL A 288 -9.35 4.48 3.24
CA VAL A 288 -9.34 3.43 2.20
C VAL A 288 -8.82 4.02 0.89
N GLY A 289 -9.34 5.18 0.48
CA GLY A 289 -8.90 5.89 -0.72
C GLY A 289 -7.40 6.25 -0.69
N VAL A 290 -6.85 6.71 0.44
CA VAL A 290 -5.42 7.06 0.53
C VAL A 290 -4.48 5.88 0.34
N THR A 291 -4.98 4.65 0.51
CA THR A 291 -4.23 3.40 0.26
C THR A 291 -4.50 2.82 -1.14
N GLY A 292 -5.16 3.57 -2.04
CA GLY A 292 -5.56 3.07 -3.36
C GLY A 292 -6.69 2.02 -3.30
N GLY A 293 -7.41 1.97 -2.17
CA GLY A 293 -8.51 1.03 -1.95
C GLY A 293 -9.82 1.44 -2.60
N ILE A 294 -10.76 0.49 -2.64
CA ILE A 294 -12.11 0.65 -3.18
C ILE A 294 -13.09 0.54 -2.01
N GLY A 295 -13.98 1.53 -1.88
CA GLY A 295 -15.09 1.48 -0.94
C GLY A 295 -16.42 1.50 -1.69
N LEU A 296 -17.27 0.50 -1.46
CA LEU A 296 -18.60 0.38 -2.06
C LEU A 296 -19.71 0.55 -1.03
N ASP A 297 -20.73 1.32 -1.40
CA ASP A 297 -22.01 1.38 -0.70
C ASP A 297 -23.00 0.49 -1.46
N LEU A 298 -23.27 -0.71 -0.94
CA LEU A 298 -23.91 -1.78 -1.73
C LEU A 298 -25.41 -1.54 -1.94
N GLN A 299 -26.09 -0.92 -0.96
CA GLN A 299 -27.53 -0.66 -1.02
C GLN A 299 -28.38 -1.89 -1.42
N ASN A 300 -27.93 -3.09 -1.04
CA ASN A 300 -28.58 -4.36 -1.40
C ASN A 300 -29.82 -4.66 -0.55
N TRP A 301 -30.19 -3.77 0.36
CA TRP A 301 -31.42 -3.81 1.15
C TRP A 301 -32.27 -2.59 0.80
N VAL A 302 -33.47 -2.83 0.28
CA VAL A 302 -34.40 -1.78 -0.11
C VAL A 302 -35.69 -1.88 0.71
N LYS A 303 -36.38 -0.76 0.86
CA LYS A 303 -37.68 -0.72 1.53
C LYS A 303 -38.71 -1.48 0.69
N LYS A 304 -39.45 -2.38 1.33
CA LYS A 304 -40.51 -3.15 0.68
C LYS A 304 -41.80 -2.32 0.57
N PHE A 305 -42.42 -2.36 -0.59
CA PHE A 305 -43.72 -1.74 -0.86
C PHE A 305 -44.75 -2.82 -1.20
N ASP A 306 -46.01 -2.60 -0.82
CA ASP A 306 -47.12 -3.49 -1.18
C ASP A 306 -47.62 -3.22 -2.62
N GLU A 307 -48.60 -4.02 -3.08
CA GLU A 307 -49.19 -3.91 -4.43
C GLU A 307 -49.81 -2.53 -4.73
N ASN A 308 -50.11 -1.73 -3.70
CA ASN A 308 -50.65 -0.38 -3.82
C ASN A 308 -49.57 0.71 -3.68
N GLY A 309 -48.30 0.33 -3.63
CA GLY A 309 -47.18 1.26 -3.45
C GLY A 309 -47.05 1.83 -2.03
N LYS A 310 -47.71 1.22 -1.03
CA LYS A 310 -47.58 1.63 0.37
C LYS A 310 -46.41 0.90 1.04
N LEU A 311 -45.63 1.63 1.84
CA LEU A 311 -44.51 1.07 2.58
C LEU A 311 -44.99 -0.04 3.53
N VAL A 312 -44.40 -1.22 3.41
CA VAL A 312 -44.65 -2.33 4.33
C VAL A 312 -43.88 -2.06 5.62
N VAL A 313 -44.57 -2.11 6.76
CA VAL A 313 -43.99 -1.92 8.09
C VAL A 313 -44.21 -3.16 8.96
N ASP A 314 -43.30 -3.41 9.88
CA ASP A 314 -43.41 -4.48 10.89
C ASP A 314 -44.34 -4.09 12.05
N ALA A 315 -44.41 -4.95 13.08
CA ALA A 315 -45.29 -4.75 14.24
C ALA A 315 -44.90 -3.51 15.07
N GLU A 316 -43.64 -3.08 14.96
CA GLU A 316 -43.06 -1.92 15.61
C GLU A 316 -43.16 -0.64 14.75
N GLY A 317 -43.72 -0.74 13.54
CA GLY A 317 -43.89 0.37 12.61
C GLY A 317 -42.61 0.73 11.82
N GLN A 318 -41.59 -0.13 11.84
CA GLN A 318 -40.36 0.06 11.07
C GLN A 318 -40.50 -0.48 9.64
N PRO A 319 -39.85 0.14 8.63
CA PRO A 319 -39.89 -0.35 7.26
C PRO A 319 -39.33 -1.77 7.14
N VAL A 320 -40.12 -2.68 6.57
CA VAL A 320 -39.62 -4.01 6.20
C VAL A 320 -38.65 -3.86 5.03
N LEU A 321 -37.45 -4.42 5.16
CA LEU A 321 -36.44 -4.42 4.11
C LEU A 321 -36.47 -5.74 3.33
N GLU A 322 -36.30 -5.65 2.02
CA GLU A 322 -36.08 -6.78 1.13
C GLU A 322 -34.67 -6.74 0.55
N GLN A 323 -34.04 -7.92 0.46
CA GLN A 323 -32.71 -8.06 -0.12
C GLN A 323 -32.82 -8.19 -1.63
N THR A 324 -32.17 -7.29 -2.38
CA THR A 324 -32.19 -7.32 -3.85
C THR A 324 -31.15 -8.29 -4.42
N TYR A 325 -30.02 -8.45 -3.74
CA TYR A 325 -29.01 -9.45 -4.03
C TYR A 325 -28.21 -9.83 -2.78
N SER A 326 -27.85 -11.12 -2.67
CA SER A 326 -27.01 -11.62 -1.58
C SER A 326 -25.54 -11.24 -1.79
N VAL A 327 -24.87 -10.92 -0.67
CA VAL A 327 -23.43 -10.69 -0.53
C VAL A 327 -22.82 -11.61 0.55
N ASP A 328 -23.48 -12.74 0.83
CA ASP A 328 -23.00 -13.76 1.77
C ASP A 328 -21.55 -14.17 1.46
N THR A 329 -20.78 -14.52 2.49
CA THR A 329 -19.38 -14.93 2.33
C THR A 329 -19.23 -15.97 1.21
N GLY A 330 -18.34 -15.69 0.25
CA GLY A 330 -18.13 -16.51 -0.94
C GLY A 330 -18.91 -16.06 -2.18
N THR A 331 -19.74 -15.01 -2.11
CA THR A 331 -20.40 -14.44 -3.28
C THR A 331 -19.36 -13.83 -4.22
N VAL A 332 -19.38 -14.26 -5.48
CA VAL A 332 -18.50 -13.72 -6.52
C VAL A 332 -19.18 -12.53 -7.19
N LEU A 333 -18.45 -11.44 -7.31
CA LEU A 333 -18.91 -10.21 -7.95
C LEU A 333 -17.85 -9.70 -8.92
N THR A 334 -18.24 -8.88 -9.89
CA THR A 334 -17.29 -8.25 -10.81
C THR A 334 -17.59 -6.77 -10.92
N VAL A 335 -16.59 -5.93 -10.68
CA VAL A 335 -16.69 -4.50 -10.95
C VAL A 335 -16.14 -4.24 -12.35
N ASN A 336 -16.93 -3.62 -13.22
CA ASN A 336 -16.42 -3.03 -14.45
C ASN A 336 -16.09 -1.56 -14.20
N THR A 337 -14.81 -1.19 -14.30
CA THR A 337 -14.30 0.14 -13.97
C THR A 337 -14.58 1.18 -15.06
N LYS A 338 -14.88 0.75 -16.30
CA LYS A 338 -15.27 1.62 -17.41
C LYS A 338 -16.74 2.00 -17.35
N THR A 339 -17.62 1.00 -17.24
CA THR A 339 -19.07 1.23 -17.12
C THR A 339 -19.48 1.67 -15.72
N LYS A 340 -18.59 1.46 -14.73
CA LYS A 340 -18.78 1.77 -13.31
C LYS A 340 -19.97 1.01 -12.72
N LYS A 341 -20.10 -0.25 -13.09
CA LYS A 341 -21.17 -1.15 -12.67
C LYS A 341 -20.63 -2.34 -11.90
N LEU A 342 -21.42 -2.83 -10.95
CA LEU A 342 -21.19 -4.08 -10.26
C LEU A 342 -22.08 -5.16 -10.88
N TYR A 343 -21.50 -6.33 -11.12
CA TYR A 343 -22.17 -7.48 -11.72
C TYR A 343 -22.15 -8.68 -10.78
N LYS A 344 -23.23 -9.46 -10.82
CA LYS A 344 -23.33 -10.80 -10.24
C LYS A 344 -23.85 -11.74 -11.32
N ASP A 345 -23.14 -12.84 -11.58
CA ASP A 345 -23.51 -13.83 -12.59
C ASP A 345 -23.81 -13.22 -13.99
N GLY A 346 -23.07 -12.17 -14.36
CA GLY A 346 -23.22 -11.44 -15.63
C GLY A 346 -24.38 -10.43 -15.66
N GLN A 347 -25.17 -10.31 -14.59
CA GLN A 347 -26.24 -9.32 -14.48
C GLN A 347 -25.76 -8.09 -13.72
N GLU A 348 -26.06 -6.89 -14.23
CA GLU A 348 -25.82 -5.63 -13.52
C GLU A 348 -26.72 -5.59 -12.28
N ILE A 349 -26.12 -5.36 -11.11
CA ILE A 349 -26.83 -5.29 -9.84
C ILE A 349 -26.83 -3.89 -9.22
N MET A 350 -25.81 -3.06 -9.48
CA MET A 350 -25.77 -1.68 -8.99
C MET A 350 -24.76 -0.78 -9.73
N ASP A 351 -24.97 0.53 -9.62
CA ASP A 351 -24.01 1.56 -10.01
C ASP A 351 -22.96 1.78 -8.91
N VAL A 352 -21.68 1.82 -9.28
CA VAL A 352 -20.56 2.06 -8.36
C VAL A 352 -19.74 3.29 -8.75
N ALA A 353 -20.29 4.22 -9.53
CA ALA A 353 -19.54 5.36 -10.06
C ALA A 353 -18.94 6.27 -8.99
N SER A 354 -19.56 6.33 -7.81
CA SER A 354 -19.04 7.06 -6.64
C SER A 354 -17.69 6.52 -6.13
N ALA A 355 -17.37 5.25 -6.41
CA ALA A 355 -16.09 4.63 -6.09
C ALA A 355 -14.99 4.89 -7.14
N PHE A 356 -15.38 5.37 -8.34
CA PHE A 356 -14.49 5.60 -9.48
C PHE A 356 -14.60 7.04 -9.99
N THR A 357 -14.54 8.00 -9.07
CA THR A 357 -14.33 9.42 -9.41
C THR A 357 -12.92 9.59 -9.99
N PRO A 358 -12.66 10.64 -10.80
CA PRO A 358 -11.32 10.89 -11.33
C PRO A 358 -10.24 10.81 -10.25
N GLN A 359 -10.43 11.51 -9.13
CA GLN A 359 -9.50 11.49 -7.98
C GLN A 359 -9.25 10.09 -7.42
N LYS A 360 -10.30 9.27 -7.23
CA LYS A 360 -10.15 7.90 -6.71
C LYS A 360 -9.41 7.00 -7.70
N ILE A 361 -9.66 7.17 -9.00
CA ILE A 361 -8.91 6.47 -10.06
C ILE A 361 -7.43 6.89 -9.99
N GLU A 362 -7.13 8.18 -9.78
CA GLU A 362 -5.74 8.62 -9.58
C GLU A 362 -5.08 7.84 -8.44
N PHE A 363 -5.72 7.78 -7.27
CA PHE A 363 -5.20 7.08 -6.09
C PHE A 363 -4.99 5.59 -6.35
N MET A 364 -5.90 4.94 -7.08
CA MET A 364 -5.75 3.53 -7.46
C MET A 364 -4.54 3.31 -8.39
N LYS A 365 -4.34 4.18 -9.39
CA LYS A 365 -3.21 4.10 -10.32
C LYS A 365 -1.87 4.32 -9.61
N ALA A 366 -1.82 5.25 -8.65
CA ALA A 366 -0.60 5.57 -7.90
C ALA A 366 -0.33 4.63 -6.72
N GLY A 367 -1.24 3.72 -6.39
CA GLY A 367 -1.15 2.87 -5.20
C GLY A 367 -1.32 3.63 -3.88
N GLY A 368 -1.89 4.84 -3.91
CA GLY A 368 -2.15 5.69 -2.75
C GLY A 368 -2.23 7.18 -3.07
N SER A 369 -2.75 7.99 -2.13
CA SER A 369 -2.94 9.44 -2.34
C SER A 369 -1.68 10.28 -2.16
N TYR A 370 -0.81 9.89 -1.23
CA TYR A 370 0.38 10.67 -0.87
C TYR A 370 1.30 10.91 -2.07
N SER A 371 1.37 9.95 -2.98
CA SER A 371 2.14 10.06 -4.20
C SER A 371 1.63 11.14 -5.16
N ILE A 372 0.33 11.43 -5.14
CA ILE A 372 -0.31 12.39 -6.04
C ILE A 372 -0.29 13.80 -5.46
N GLU A 373 -0.56 13.93 -4.17
CA GLU A 373 -0.59 15.24 -3.52
C GLU A 373 0.78 15.92 -3.50
N PHE A 374 1.85 15.18 -3.18
CA PHE A 374 3.19 15.72 -3.26
C PHE A 374 3.61 16.05 -4.70
N GLY A 375 3.35 15.13 -5.63
CA GLY A 375 3.72 15.32 -7.03
C GLY A 375 3.11 16.57 -7.67
N LYS A 376 1.89 16.94 -7.27
CA LYS A 376 1.21 18.16 -7.77
C LYS A 376 2.00 19.44 -7.47
N ASN A 377 2.79 19.48 -6.40
CA ASN A 377 3.63 20.63 -6.05
C ASN A 377 4.76 20.86 -7.06
N TYR A 378 5.23 19.81 -7.75
CA TYR A 378 6.35 19.93 -8.68
C TYR A 378 5.99 20.54 -10.03
N ARG A 379 4.70 20.65 -10.36
CA ARG A 379 4.25 21.30 -11.60
C ARG A 379 4.62 22.79 -11.68
N LEU A 380 4.97 23.38 -10.54
CA LEU A 380 5.35 24.79 -10.41
C LEU A 380 6.87 25.01 -10.46
N LEU A 381 7.68 23.94 -10.55
CA LEU A 381 9.15 24.04 -10.51
C LEU A 381 9.77 24.60 -11.80
N LEU A 382 9.04 24.62 -12.92
CA LEU A 382 9.48 25.38 -14.09
C LEU A 382 8.77 26.74 -14.10
N PRO A 383 9.52 27.85 -14.32
CA PRO A 383 8.88 29.13 -14.58
C PRO A 383 7.95 28.98 -15.79
N LYS A 384 6.72 29.48 -15.66
CA LYS A 384 5.80 29.54 -16.80
C LYS A 384 6.46 30.36 -17.92
N PRO A 385 6.31 29.92 -19.19
CA PRO A 385 6.93 30.59 -20.33
C PRO A 385 6.56 32.07 -20.43
#